data_AF-A0AB34KI26-F1
#
_entry.id   AF-A0AB34KI26-F1
#
_cell.length_a   1.000
_cell.length_b   1.000
_cell.length_c   1.000
_cell.angle_alpha   90.00
_cell.angle_beta   90.00
_cell.angle_gamma   90.00
#
_symmetry.space_group_name_H-M   'P 1'
#
loop_
_entity.id
_entity.type
_entity.pdbx_description
1 polymer ?
#
loop_
_entity_poly.entity_id
_entity_poly.type
_entity_poly.pdbx_seq_one_letter_code
_entity_poly.pdbx_strand_id
1 'polypeptide(L)'
;MATGSSIPSCVPKDAVSQAAYHHAQTQLHPVILAHSLRVYLYSSAFSKVDLSSLPQFTPTTGSEIFATDTQLLDEQSIFLASIFHDMGTCAAHDHAQRFEACGADAAVDFMQAHGVVDKVVLREVWTAIALHTSPGLAERMSALTRVIRLGPKTDFGHEGYRALLGEEFVKAAEEEFPRGNPAKVLGDIVAGQAEARERAERDAKAPAVSWPWNLLRCRLEEPEWEGVNKGF
;
A
#
# COMPACT_ATOMS: atom_id res chain seq x y z
N MET A 1 -23.29 -11.60 -17.85
CA MET A 1 -22.82 -12.86 -17.24
C MET A 1 -21.47 -12.57 -16.62
N ALA A 2 -21.41 -12.45 -15.28
CA ALA A 2 -20.16 -12.20 -14.59
C ALA A 2 -19.27 -13.44 -14.71
N THR A 3 -18.14 -13.33 -15.39
CA THR A 3 -17.08 -14.32 -15.30
C THR A 3 -16.60 -14.31 -13.86
N GLY A 4 -17.01 -15.30 -13.06
CA GLY A 4 -16.52 -15.48 -11.71
C GLY A 4 -15.01 -15.69 -11.77
N SER A 5 -14.26 -14.60 -11.60
CA SER A 5 -12.81 -14.66 -11.46
C SER A 5 -12.55 -15.38 -10.15
N SER A 6 -12.00 -16.59 -10.25
CA SER A 6 -11.56 -17.35 -9.10
C SER A 6 -10.54 -16.54 -8.32
N ILE A 7 -10.65 -16.56 -7.00
CA ILE A 7 -9.70 -15.90 -6.10
C ILE A 7 -8.28 -16.43 -6.41
N PRO A 8 -7.28 -15.56 -6.64
CA PRO A 8 -5.92 -15.97 -6.95
C PRO A 8 -5.36 -16.92 -5.89
N SER A 9 -4.51 -17.85 -6.32
CA SER A 9 -3.97 -18.89 -5.44
C SER A 9 -3.15 -18.31 -4.28
N CYS A 10 -2.50 -17.17 -4.50
CA CYS A 10 -1.70 -16.45 -3.52
C CYS A 10 -2.52 -15.83 -2.37
N VAL A 11 -3.83 -15.61 -2.55
CA VAL A 11 -4.68 -15.04 -1.48
C VAL A 11 -4.80 -16.07 -0.35
N PRO A 12 -4.51 -15.67 0.91
CA PRO A 12 -4.59 -16.56 2.08
C PRO A 12 -5.97 -17.16 2.24
N LYS A 13 -6.05 -18.44 2.62
CA LYS A 13 -7.30 -19.22 2.60
C LYS A 13 -8.27 -18.92 3.75
N ASP A 14 -7.86 -18.11 4.71
CA ASP A 14 -8.73 -17.71 5.81
C ASP A 14 -9.88 -16.80 5.32
N ALA A 15 -11.00 -16.81 6.05
CA ALA A 15 -12.23 -16.17 5.60
C ALA A 15 -12.10 -14.65 5.43
N VAL A 16 -11.35 -13.97 6.32
CA VAL A 16 -11.22 -12.50 6.25
C VAL A 16 -10.35 -12.07 5.07
N SER A 17 -9.27 -12.81 4.75
CA SER A 17 -8.45 -12.55 3.56
C SER A 17 -9.22 -12.78 2.25
N GLN A 18 -9.99 -13.88 2.16
CA GLN A 18 -10.81 -14.16 0.97
C GLN A 18 -11.91 -13.09 0.78
N ALA A 19 -12.54 -12.65 1.87
CA ALA A 19 -13.52 -11.57 1.83
C ALA A 19 -12.88 -10.22 1.46
N ALA A 20 -11.70 -9.92 2.00
CA ALA A 20 -10.94 -8.70 1.69
C ALA A 20 -10.56 -8.62 0.21
N TYR A 21 -10.13 -9.75 -0.38
CA TYR A 21 -9.87 -9.83 -1.81
C TYR A 21 -11.12 -9.47 -2.63
N HIS A 22 -12.27 -10.08 -2.33
CA HIS A 22 -13.50 -9.78 -3.05
C HIS A 22 -13.93 -8.33 -2.88
N HIS A 23 -13.81 -7.79 -1.67
CA HIS A 23 -14.09 -6.39 -1.42
C HIS A 23 -13.20 -5.50 -2.29
N ALA A 24 -11.88 -5.67 -2.24
CA ALA A 24 -10.93 -4.93 -3.05
C ALA A 24 -11.18 -5.09 -4.56
N GLN A 25 -11.52 -6.30 -5.03
CA GLN A 25 -11.84 -6.57 -6.43
C GLN A 25 -13.04 -5.76 -6.92
N THR A 26 -14.02 -5.49 -6.05
CA THR A 26 -15.20 -4.68 -6.41
C THR A 26 -14.97 -3.17 -6.34
N GLN A 27 -14.00 -2.72 -5.55
CA GLN A 27 -13.79 -1.30 -5.26
C GLN A 27 -12.61 -0.69 -6.03
N LEU A 28 -11.48 -1.41 -6.12
CA LEU A 28 -10.25 -0.89 -6.68
C LEU A 28 -10.29 -0.89 -8.21
N HIS A 29 -9.62 0.11 -8.79
CA HIS A 29 -9.27 0.05 -10.21
C HIS A 29 -8.44 -1.21 -10.50
N PRO A 30 -8.65 -1.94 -11.62
CA PRO A 30 -7.98 -3.23 -11.87
C PRO A 30 -6.44 -3.18 -11.81
N VAL A 31 -5.84 -2.08 -12.29
CA VAL A 31 -4.38 -1.85 -12.20
C VAL A 31 -3.91 -1.69 -10.76
N ILE A 32 -4.72 -1.05 -9.91
CA ILE A 32 -4.41 -0.86 -8.49
C ILE A 32 -4.62 -2.17 -7.72
N LEU A 33 -5.65 -2.95 -8.04
CA LEU A 33 -5.81 -4.30 -7.50
C LEU A 33 -4.60 -5.20 -7.82
N ALA A 34 -4.15 -5.19 -9.09
CA ALA A 34 -2.97 -5.94 -9.50
C ALA A 34 -1.70 -5.45 -8.79
N HIS A 35 -1.55 -4.13 -8.60
CA HIS A 35 -0.50 -3.54 -7.78
C HIS A 35 -0.54 -4.06 -6.33
N SER A 36 -1.68 -4.00 -5.65
CA SER A 36 -1.83 -4.49 -4.28
C SER A 36 -1.52 -5.98 -4.12
N LEU A 37 -1.84 -6.81 -5.13
CA LEU A 37 -1.48 -8.23 -5.14
C LEU A 37 0.04 -8.45 -5.30
N ARG A 38 0.71 -7.69 -6.18
CA ARG A 38 2.18 -7.72 -6.27
C ARG A 38 2.85 -7.21 -5.00
N VAL A 39 2.32 -6.14 -4.41
CA VAL A 39 2.76 -5.61 -3.12
C VAL A 39 2.68 -6.69 -2.04
N TYR A 40 1.58 -7.44 -1.97
CA TYR A 40 1.46 -8.58 -1.06
C TYR A 40 2.56 -9.63 -1.29
N LEU A 41 2.78 -10.06 -2.53
CA LEU A 41 3.84 -11.03 -2.85
C LEU A 41 5.23 -10.54 -2.41
N TYR A 42 5.55 -9.28 -2.70
CA TYR A 42 6.84 -8.69 -2.34
C TYR A 42 7.00 -8.52 -0.82
N SER A 43 5.97 -8.02 -0.13
CA SER A 43 5.98 -7.86 1.32
C SER A 43 6.08 -9.22 2.05
N SER A 44 5.40 -10.24 1.55
CA SER A 44 5.49 -11.63 2.05
C SER A 44 6.85 -12.27 1.77
N ALA A 45 7.54 -11.87 0.69
CA ALA A 45 8.92 -12.28 0.46
C ALA A 45 9.89 -11.56 1.43
N PHE A 46 9.73 -10.24 1.63
CA PHE A 46 10.57 -9.48 2.55
C PHE A 46 10.44 -9.89 4.01
N SER A 47 9.31 -10.47 4.43
CA SER A 47 9.17 -11.01 5.79
C SER A 47 10.14 -12.17 6.08
N LYS A 48 10.75 -12.74 5.04
CA LYS A 48 11.69 -13.87 5.09
C LYS A 48 13.14 -13.46 4.79
N VAL A 49 13.37 -12.21 4.38
CA VAL A 49 14.70 -11.68 4.08
C VAL A 49 15.31 -11.10 5.34
N ASP A 50 16.59 -11.37 5.60
CA ASP A 50 17.33 -10.66 6.64
C ASP A 50 17.64 -9.23 6.19
N LEU A 51 16.84 -8.29 6.68
CA LEU A 51 16.96 -6.88 6.39
C LEU A 51 17.89 -6.15 7.38
N SER A 52 18.40 -6.82 8.42
CA SER A 52 19.18 -6.17 9.49
C SER A 52 20.49 -5.54 9.02
N SER A 53 21.05 -6.04 7.91
CA SER A 53 22.28 -5.55 7.30
C SER A 53 22.14 -4.28 6.48
N LEU A 54 20.91 -3.82 6.23
CA LEU A 54 20.66 -2.66 5.37
C LEU A 54 20.74 -1.35 6.17
N PRO A 55 21.64 -0.41 5.82
CA PRO A 55 21.92 0.79 6.62
C PRO A 55 20.69 1.66 6.91
N GLN A 56 19.75 1.75 5.96
CA GLN A 56 18.53 2.53 6.13
C GLN A 56 17.57 1.97 7.19
N PHE A 57 17.79 0.73 7.64
CA PHE A 57 17.01 0.08 8.70
C PHE A 57 17.76 0.06 10.03
N THR A 58 19.03 0.47 10.06
CA THR A 58 19.82 0.54 11.29
C THR A 58 19.26 1.63 12.22
N PRO A 59 18.85 1.29 13.44
CA PRO A 59 18.44 2.26 14.45
C PRO A 59 19.55 3.27 14.76
N THR A 60 19.16 4.52 15.01
CA THR A 60 20.12 5.54 15.46
C THR A 60 20.55 5.33 16.92
N THR A 61 19.62 4.89 17.78
CA THR A 61 19.81 4.40 19.16
C THR A 61 18.49 3.82 19.69
N GLY A 62 18.52 2.76 20.50
CA GLY A 62 17.46 2.38 21.46
C GLY A 62 16.12 1.93 20.87
N SER A 63 15.99 1.90 19.55
CA SER A 63 14.77 1.49 18.82
C SER A 63 14.94 0.14 18.14
N GLU A 64 15.93 -0.66 18.55
CA GLU A 64 16.19 -2.01 18.04
C GLU A 64 14.97 -2.92 18.25
N ILE A 65 14.22 -2.69 19.33
CA ILE A 65 13.01 -3.43 19.68
C ILE A 65 11.97 -3.45 18.55
N PHE A 66 11.80 -2.35 17.81
CA PHE A 66 10.83 -2.27 16.71
C PHE A 66 11.34 -2.97 15.46
N ALA A 67 12.66 -3.09 15.30
CA ALA A 67 13.26 -3.80 14.20
C ALA A 67 13.21 -5.32 14.36
N THR A 68 13.17 -5.81 15.60
CA THR A 68 13.13 -7.23 15.94
C THR A 68 11.73 -7.77 16.24
N ASP A 69 10.73 -6.89 16.41
CA ASP A 69 9.35 -7.31 16.63
C ASP A 69 8.70 -7.79 15.33
N THR A 70 8.74 -9.10 15.13
CA THR A 70 8.19 -9.81 13.97
C THR A 70 6.81 -10.43 14.25
N GLN A 71 6.19 -10.10 15.39
CA GLN A 71 4.97 -10.77 15.86
C GLN A 71 3.80 -10.69 14.87
N LEU A 72 3.77 -9.66 14.01
CA LEU A 72 2.72 -9.40 13.02
C LEU A 72 3.18 -9.56 11.56
N LEU A 73 4.22 -10.36 11.33
CA LEU A 73 4.61 -10.82 9.99
C LEU A 73 3.87 -12.11 9.58
N ASP A 74 2.69 -12.37 10.15
CA ASP A 74 1.83 -13.45 9.71
C ASP A 74 1.19 -13.14 8.34
N GLU A 75 0.79 -14.20 7.64
CA GLU A 75 0.29 -14.13 6.26
C GLU A 75 -0.97 -13.25 6.15
N GLN A 76 -1.87 -13.32 7.13
CA GLN A 76 -3.12 -12.58 7.15
C GLN A 76 -2.86 -11.07 7.34
N SER A 77 -2.03 -10.69 8.32
CA SER A 77 -1.69 -9.28 8.57
C SER A 77 -1.00 -8.62 7.39
N ILE A 78 -0.03 -9.31 6.75
CA ILE A 78 0.64 -8.81 5.54
C ILE A 78 -0.38 -8.66 4.41
N PHE A 79 -1.23 -9.66 4.19
CA PHE A 79 -2.24 -9.61 3.13
C PHE A 79 -3.24 -8.47 3.32
N LEU A 80 -3.80 -8.33 4.52
CA LEU A 80 -4.78 -7.28 4.82
C LEU A 80 -4.15 -5.88 4.68
N ALA A 81 -2.94 -5.67 5.19
CA ALA A 81 -2.25 -4.40 5.00
C ALA A 81 -1.95 -4.12 3.51
N SER A 82 -1.50 -5.12 2.75
CA SER A 82 -1.20 -4.97 1.33
C SER A 82 -2.44 -4.73 0.46
N ILE A 83 -3.55 -5.44 0.69
CA ILE A 83 -4.74 -5.32 -0.15
C ILE A 83 -5.50 -4.01 0.12
N PHE A 84 -5.38 -3.45 1.32
CA PHE A 84 -6.03 -2.19 1.70
C PHE A 84 -5.16 -0.94 1.57
N HIS A 85 -3.84 -1.03 1.32
CA HIS A 85 -2.96 0.14 1.40
C HIS A 85 -3.38 1.31 0.48
N ASP A 86 -3.93 0.98 -0.69
CA ASP A 86 -4.46 1.93 -1.68
C ASP A 86 -5.99 2.00 -1.68
N MET A 87 -6.69 1.43 -0.69
CA MET A 87 -8.16 1.42 -0.68
C MET A 87 -8.76 2.82 -0.62
N GLY A 88 -8.06 3.79 -0.02
CA GLY A 88 -8.47 5.20 -0.02
C GLY A 88 -8.49 5.88 -1.39
N THR A 89 -8.04 5.18 -2.45
CA THR A 89 -8.11 5.65 -3.85
C THR A 89 -9.47 5.34 -4.50
N CYS A 90 -10.27 4.44 -3.94
CA CYS A 90 -11.58 4.12 -4.50
C CYS A 90 -12.66 5.11 -4.02
N ALA A 91 -13.75 5.21 -4.79
CA ALA A 91 -14.84 6.15 -4.49
C ALA A 91 -15.53 5.88 -3.15
N ALA A 92 -15.65 4.61 -2.74
CA ALA A 92 -16.29 4.24 -1.47
C ALA A 92 -15.50 4.74 -0.23
N HIS A 93 -14.20 4.97 -0.40
CA HIS A 93 -13.29 5.38 0.67
C HIS A 93 -12.58 6.71 0.35
N ASP A 94 -13.12 7.51 -0.58
CA ASP A 94 -12.63 8.87 -0.83
C ASP A 94 -13.22 9.87 0.19
N HIS A 95 -12.69 9.82 1.40
CA HIS A 95 -13.04 10.76 2.46
C HIS A 95 -12.13 12.00 2.45
N ALA A 96 -12.40 12.94 3.36
CA ALA A 96 -11.72 14.24 3.41
C ALA A 96 -10.22 14.13 3.75
N GLN A 97 -9.80 13.05 4.41
CA GLN A 97 -8.42 12.81 4.77
C GLN A 97 -7.62 12.28 3.58
N ARG A 98 -6.29 12.33 3.71
CA ARG A 98 -5.33 11.64 2.85
C ARG A 98 -5.75 10.20 2.52
N PHE A 99 -5.49 9.75 1.29
CA PHE A 99 -5.86 8.41 0.84
C PHE A 99 -5.21 7.31 1.71
N GLU A 100 -4.01 7.55 2.24
CA GLU A 100 -3.34 6.61 3.13
C GLU A 100 -4.12 6.39 4.43
N ALA A 101 -4.63 7.47 5.03
CA ALA A 101 -5.46 7.38 6.23
C ALA A 101 -6.82 6.76 5.92
N CYS A 102 -7.44 7.13 4.79
CA CYS A 102 -8.72 6.57 4.38
C CYS A 102 -8.62 5.05 4.13
N GLY A 103 -7.54 4.57 3.51
CA GLY A 103 -7.29 3.15 3.33
C GLY A 103 -7.05 2.40 4.64
N ALA A 104 -6.35 3.04 5.58
CA ALA A 104 -6.10 2.48 6.91
C ALA A 104 -7.41 2.34 7.71
N ASP A 105 -8.27 3.37 7.70
CA ASP A 105 -9.59 3.33 8.34
C ASP A 105 -10.48 2.26 7.69
N ALA A 106 -10.50 2.18 6.35
CA ALA A 106 -11.23 1.16 5.62
C ALA A 106 -10.80 -0.27 6.02
N ALA A 107 -9.50 -0.49 6.22
CA ALA A 107 -8.98 -1.78 6.67
C ALA A 107 -9.49 -2.13 8.08
N VAL A 108 -9.42 -1.20 9.02
CA VAL A 108 -9.87 -1.42 10.40
C VAL A 108 -11.36 -1.69 10.46
N ASP A 109 -12.17 -0.88 9.77
CA ASP A 109 -13.62 -1.06 9.68
C ASP A 109 -13.96 -2.44 9.10
N PHE A 110 -13.27 -2.82 8.02
CA PHE A 110 -13.45 -4.13 7.39
C PHE A 110 -13.08 -5.28 8.34
N MET A 111 -11.91 -5.20 8.98
CA MET A 111 -11.40 -6.21 9.89
C MET A 111 -12.33 -6.41 11.10
N GLN A 112 -12.81 -5.31 11.69
CA GLN A 112 -13.77 -5.36 12.80
C GLN A 112 -15.09 -6.00 12.38
N ALA A 113 -15.62 -5.64 11.20
CA ALA A 113 -16.84 -6.25 10.66
C ALA A 113 -16.70 -7.76 10.41
N HIS A 114 -15.46 -8.25 10.23
CA HIS A 114 -15.15 -9.67 10.03
C HIS A 114 -14.61 -10.36 11.30
N GLY A 115 -14.79 -9.75 12.48
CA GLY A 115 -14.51 -10.38 13.77
C GLY A 115 -13.06 -10.27 14.26
N VAL A 116 -12.20 -9.51 13.58
CA VAL A 116 -10.86 -9.20 14.09
C VAL A 116 -10.97 -8.06 15.10
N VAL A 117 -10.86 -8.40 16.39
CA VAL A 117 -11.07 -7.45 17.50
C VAL A 117 -9.79 -7.14 18.29
N ASP A 118 -8.66 -7.79 17.95
CA ASP A 118 -7.39 -7.52 18.60
C ASP A 118 -6.90 -6.10 18.24
N LYS A 119 -6.87 -5.22 19.26
CA LYS A 119 -6.48 -3.82 19.10
C LYS A 119 -5.04 -3.64 18.68
N VAL A 120 -4.14 -4.56 19.01
CA VAL A 120 -2.74 -4.51 18.60
C VAL A 120 -2.66 -4.77 17.10
N VAL A 121 -3.32 -5.83 16.63
CA VAL A 121 -3.39 -6.17 15.19
C VAL A 121 -4.02 -5.03 14.39
N LEU A 122 -5.18 -4.52 14.83
CA LEU A 122 -5.89 -3.42 14.15
C LEU A 122 -5.00 -2.16 14.06
N ARG A 123 -4.35 -1.78 15.16
CA ARG A 123 -3.46 -0.62 15.20
C ARG A 123 -2.26 -0.80 14.27
N GLU A 124 -1.69 -1.98 14.22
CA GLU A 124 -0.49 -2.26 13.42
C GLU A 124 -0.79 -2.31 11.93
N VAL A 125 -1.91 -2.93 11.51
CA VAL A 125 -2.38 -2.86 10.12
C VAL A 125 -2.68 -1.42 9.72
N TRP A 126 -3.41 -0.67 10.58
CA TRP A 126 -3.68 0.75 10.34
C TRP A 126 -2.39 1.55 10.18
N THR A 127 -1.41 1.34 11.08
CA THR A 127 -0.13 2.05 11.06
C THR A 127 0.68 1.73 9.81
N ALA A 128 0.73 0.45 9.43
CA ALA A 128 1.43 0.00 8.23
C ALA A 128 0.88 0.66 6.97
N ILE A 129 -0.45 0.73 6.85
CA ILE A 129 -1.12 1.40 5.74
C ILE A 129 -0.91 2.91 5.80
N ALA A 130 -1.19 3.57 6.92
CA ALA A 130 -1.10 5.03 7.01
C ALA A 130 0.30 5.59 6.72
N LEU A 131 1.36 4.81 7.00
CA LEU A 131 2.74 5.22 6.82
C LEU A 131 3.38 4.73 5.51
N HIS A 132 2.72 3.91 4.68
CA HIS A 132 3.38 3.24 3.54
C HIS A 132 4.00 4.20 2.50
N THR A 133 3.56 5.46 2.44
CA THR A 133 4.12 6.52 1.58
C THR A 133 5.14 7.43 2.29
N SER A 134 5.51 7.15 3.54
CA SER A 134 6.34 8.03 4.38
C SER A 134 7.81 7.60 4.39
N PRO A 135 8.67 8.13 3.49
CA PRO A 135 10.07 7.71 3.37
C PRO A 135 10.87 8.00 4.64
N GLY A 136 11.68 7.04 5.06
CA GLY A 136 12.57 7.13 6.22
C GLY A 136 11.89 6.87 7.56
N LEU A 137 10.56 6.96 7.62
CA LEU A 137 9.78 6.64 8.82
C LEU A 137 9.28 5.19 8.78
N ALA A 138 8.57 4.80 7.72
CA ALA A 138 7.95 3.47 7.64
C ALA A 138 8.98 2.34 7.68
N GLU A 139 10.15 2.55 7.07
CA GLU A 139 11.29 1.64 7.11
C GLU A 139 11.80 1.33 8.54
N ARG A 140 11.56 2.24 9.50
CA ARG A 140 12.06 2.19 10.89
C ARG A 140 10.99 1.92 11.96
N MET A 141 9.73 1.73 11.54
CA MET A 141 8.62 1.39 12.45
C MET A 141 8.60 -0.12 12.72
N SER A 142 7.42 -0.73 12.86
CA SER A 142 7.26 -2.17 13.05
C SER A 142 7.68 -2.97 11.81
N ALA A 143 7.96 -4.26 11.99
CA ALA A 143 8.32 -5.14 10.88
C ALA A 143 7.22 -5.18 9.79
N LEU A 144 5.94 -5.18 10.19
CA LEU A 144 4.81 -5.10 9.25
C LEU A 144 4.85 -3.79 8.45
N THR A 145 4.95 -2.64 9.13
CA THR A 145 5.06 -1.33 8.47
C THR A 145 6.23 -1.28 7.49
N ARG A 146 7.38 -1.86 7.88
CA ARG A 146 8.55 -1.95 7.02
C ARG A 146 8.25 -2.74 5.75
N VAL A 147 7.75 -3.98 5.83
CA VAL A 147 7.53 -4.79 4.62
C VAL A 147 6.44 -4.20 3.72
N ILE A 148 5.43 -3.53 4.28
CA ILE A 148 4.39 -2.81 3.53
C ILE A 148 4.94 -1.56 2.85
N ARG A 149 6.01 -0.95 3.38
CA ARG A 149 6.76 0.10 2.69
C ARG A 149 7.63 -0.44 1.55
N LEU A 150 8.25 -1.61 1.73
CA LEU A 150 9.14 -2.18 0.72
C LEU A 150 8.38 -2.72 -0.50
N GLY A 151 7.18 -3.26 -0.31
CA GLY A 151 6.36 -3.81 -1.39
C GLY A 151 6.12 -2.81 -2.54
N PRO A 152 5.50 -1.65 -2.29
CA PRO A 152 5.28 -0.64 -3.33
C PRO A 152 6.59 -0.12 -3.92
N LYS A 153 7.66 0.04 -3.12
CA LYS A 153 8.97 0.46 -3.64
C LYS A 153 9.54 -0.56 -4.63
N THR A 154 9.43 -1.86 -4.36
CA THR A 154 9.79 -2.91 -5.31
C THR A 154 8.92 -2.83 -6.56
N ASP A 155 7.60 -2.69 -6.37
CA ASP A 155 6.68 -2.61 -7.51
C ASP A 155 6.92 -1.37 -8.36
N PHE A 156 7.36 -0.25 -7.79
CA PHE A 156 7.73 0.96 -8.53
C PHE A 156 9.19 1.00 -9.00
N GLY A 157 9.89 -0.14 -8.98
CA GLY A 157 11.17 -0.28 -9.69
C GLY A 157 12.42 -0.01 -8.86
N HIS A 158 12.35 -0.01 -7.52
CA HIS A 158 13.54 0.20 -6.69
C HIS A 158 14.55 -0.95 -6.87
N GLU A 159 15.60 -0.69 -7.65
CA GLU A 159 16.58 -1.70 -8.11
C GLU A 159 17.14 -2.55 -6.98
N GLY A 160 17.60 -1.93 -5.89
CA GLY A 160 18.17 -2.66 -4.76
C GLY A 160 17.19 -3.58 -4.05
N TYR A 161 15.89 -3.29 -4.09
CA TYR A 161 14.87 -4.13 -3.45
C TYR A 161 14.42 -5.25 -4.37
N ARG A 162 14.33 -4.99 -5.68
CA ARG A 162 14.13 -6.03 -6.69
C ARG A 162 15.27 -7.05 -6.66
N ALA A 163 16.51 -6.57 -6.58
CA ALA A 163 17.70 -7.44 -6.47
C ALA A 163 17.66 -8.35 -5.24
N LEU A 164 17.17 -7.85 -4.10
CA LEU A 164 17.03 -8.66 -2.87
C LEU A 164 15.99 -9.78 -3.00
N LEU A 165 14.93 -9.59 -3.80
CA LEU A 165 13.91 -10.62 -4.03
C LEU A 165 14.25 -11.56 -5.20
N GLY A 166 15.15 -11.13 -6.09
CA GLY A 166 15.55 -11.84 -7.30
C GLY A 166 14.62 -11.53 -8.48
N GLU A 167 15.21 -11.23 -9.64
CA GLU A 167 14.44 -10.81 -10.82
C GLU A 167 13.50 -11.89 -11.36
N GLU A 168 13.82 -13.19 -11.19
CA GLU A 168 12.91 -14.27 -11.59
C GLU A 168 11.60 -14.23 -10.80
N PHE A 169 11.68 -14.00 -9.48
CA PHE A 169 10.49 -13.89 -8.64
C PHE A 169 9.67 -12.65 -8.98
N VAL A 170 10.34 -11.52 -9.17
CA VAL A 170 9.65 -10.26 -9.54
C VAL A 170 8.98 -10.39 -10.90
N LYS A 171 9.66 -10.98 -11.89
CA LYS A 171 9.07 -11.24 -13.21
C LYS A 171 7.87 -12.17 -13.13
N ALA A 172 7.95 -13.25 -12.33
CA ALA A 172 6.82 -14.17 -12.15
C ALA A 172 5.60 -13.45 -11.54
N ALA A 173 5.80 -12.58 -10.55
CA ALA A 173 4.72 -11.77 -9.97
C ALA A 173 4.10 -10.79 -10.99
N GLU A 174 4.92 -10.19 -11.87
CA GLU A 174 4.47 -9.29 -12.94
C GLU A 174 3.78 -10.02 -14.09
N GLU A 175 4.11 -11.30 -14.33
CA GLU A 175 3.43 -12.19 -15.28
C GLU A 175 2.07 -12.64 -14.73
N GLU A 176 2.00 -13.02 -13.45
CA GLU A 176 0.75 -13.42 -12.78
C GLU A 176 -0.22 -12.24 -12.63
N PHE A 177 0.31 -11.07 -12.27
CA PHE A 177 -0.45 -9.84 -12.11
C PHE A 177 0.14 -8.73 -13.00
N PRO A 178 -0.31 -8.60 -14.26
CA PRO A 178 0.21 -7.61 -15.20
C PRO A 178 0.24 -6.19 -14.65
N ARG A 179 1.37 -5.51 -14.82
CA ARG A 179 1.63 -4.19 -14.23
C ARG A 179 0.65 -3.11 -14.68
N GLY A 180 0.37 -3.05 -15.98
CA GLY A 180 -0.23 -1.85 -16.58
C GLY A 180 0.69 -0.65 -16.37
N ASN A 181 0.12 0.50 -15.98
CA ASN A 181 0.89 1.69 -15.59
C ASN A 181 0.41 2.19 -14.21
N PRO A 182 0.79 1.51 -13.12
CA PRO A 182 0.24 1.79 -11.79
C PRO A 182 0.65 3.18 -11.30
N ALA A 183 1.84 3.67 -11.68
CA ALA A 183 2.30 5.01 -11.32
C ALA A 183 1.42 6.11 -11.94
N LYS A 184 1.05 5.97 -13.22
CA LYS A 184 0.09 6.88 -13.86
C LYS A 184 -1.28 6.79 -13.18
N VAL A 185 -1.85 5.59 -13.09
CA VAL A 185 -3.21 5.40 -12.57
C VAL A 185 -3.34 5.91 -11.14
N LEU A 186 -2.40 5.55 -10.26
CA LEU A 186 -2.41 5.97 -8.87
C LEU A 186 -2.20 7.48 -8.73
N GLY A 187 -1.21 8.04 -9.46
CA GLY A 187 -0.94 9.47 -9.45
C GLY A 187 -2.13 10.31 -9.92
N ASP A 188 -2.82 9.87 -10.98
CA ASP A 188 -4.01 10.54 -11.52
C ASP A 188 -5.18 10.48 -10.54
N ILE A 189 -5.43 9.32 -9.91
CA ILE A 189 -6.50 9.18 -8.91
C ILE A 189 -6.22 10.08 -7.70
N VAL A 190 -5.04 9.98 -7.10
CA VAL A 190 -4.71 10.71 -5.86
C VAL A 190 -4.73 12.23 -6.10
N ALA A 191 -4.15 12.70 -7.21
CA ALA A 191 -4.20 14.12 -7.56
C ALA A 191 -5.62 14.58 -7.87
N GLY A 192 -6.39 13.78 -8.62
CA GLY A 192 -7.77 14.07 -9.01
C GLY A 192 -8.73 14.18 -7.81
N GLN A 193 -8.60 13.29 -6.82
CA GLN A 193 -9.39 13.36 -5.58
C GLN A 193 -9.18 14.69 -4.83
N ALA A 194 -7.96 15.22 -4.82
CA ALA A 194 -7.66 16.50 -4.18
C ALA A 194 -8.08 17.70 -5.05
N GLU A 195 -7.87 17.61 -6.36
CA GLU A 195 -8.26 18.64 -7.32
C GLU A 195 -9.77 18.92 -7.31
N ALA A 196 -10.59 17.86 -7.23
CA ALA A 196 -12.05 17.92 -7.22
C ALA A 196 -12.66 18.60 -5.98
N ARG A 197 -11.85 18.88 -4.95
CA ARG A 197 -12.30 19.46 -3.68
C ARG A 197 -12.13 20.96 -3.63
N GLU A 198 -13.03 21.62 -2.90
CA GLU A 198 -12.87 23.02 -2.50
C GLU A 198 -11.65 23.22 -1.61
N ARG A 199 -11.14 24.46 -1.51
CA ARG A 199 -9.84 24.75 -0.89
C ARG A 199 -9.63 24.10 0.48
N ALA A 200 -10.57 24.26 1.41
CA ALA A 200 -10.41 23.75 2.77
C ALA A 200 -10.37 22.21 2.82
N GLU A 201 -11.18 21.54 2.00
CA GLU A 201 -11.18 20.07 1.92
C GLU A 201 -9.98 19.54 1.15
N ARG A 202 -9.51 20.27 0.14
CA ARG A 202 -8.28 19.97 -0.61
C ARG A 202 -7.06 19.99 0.30
N ASP A 203 -6.96 20.97 1.20
CA ASP A 203 -5.86 21.06 2.16
C ASP A 203 -5.87 19.88 3.16
N ALA A 204 -7.04 19.30 3.46
CA ALA A 204 -7.14 18.09 4.27
C ALA A 204 -6.80 16.81 3.48
N LYS A 205 -7.22 16.74 2.21
CA LYS A 205 -7.00 15.59 1.31
C LYS A 205 -5.55 15.49 0.85
N ALA A 206 -4.92 16.63 0.60
CA ALA A 206 -3.54 16.77 0.17
C ALA A 206 -2.84 17.89 0.97
N PRO A 207 -2.52 17.65 2.26
CA PRO A 207 -1.84 18.63 3.10
C PRO A 207 -0.46 18.98 2.54
N ALA A 208 -0.05 20.24 2.66
CA ALA A 208 1.27 20.69 2.22
C ALA A 208 2.39 19.75 2.67
N VAL A 209 3.39 19.55 1.80
CA VAL A 209 4.54 18.65 1.97
C VAL A 209 4.24 17.14 2.08
N SER A 210 2.99 16.72 1.88
CA SER A 210 2.64 15.31 1.71
C SER A 210 2.84 14.83 0.26
N TRP A 211 2.91 13.52 0.04
CA TRP A 211 2.98 12.95 -1.31
C TRP A 211 1.75 13.29 -2.17
N PRO A 212 0.49 13.16 -1.68
CA PRO A 212 -0.69 13.66 -2.40
C PRO A 212 -0.60 15.14 -2.78
N TRP A 213 -0.03 15.98 -1.92
CA TRP A 213 0.18 17.39 -2.24
C TRP A 213 1.21 17.60 -3.34
N ASN A 214 2.31 16.84 -3.36
CA ASN A 214 3.28 16.94 -4.45
C ASN A 214 2.66 16.53 -5.80
N LEU A 215 1.85 15.46 -5.81
CA LEU A 215 1.11 15.02 -7.00
C LEU A 215 0.11 16.08 -7.49
N LEU A 216 -0.67 16.66 -6.57
CA LEU A 216 -1.59 17.74 -6.87
C LEU A 216 -0.86 18.97 -7.42
N ARG A 217 0.23 19.39 -6.76
CA ARG A 217 1.04 20.53 -7.19
C ARG A 217 1.54 20.35 -8.62
N CYS A 218 2.16 19.21 -8.94
CA CYS A 218 2.65 18.93 -10.28
C CYS A 218 1.52 18.89 -11.32
N ARG A 219 0.34 18.36 -10.97
CA ARG A 219 -0.82 18.35 -11.85
C ARG A 219 -1.35 19.75 -12.15
N LEU A 220 -1.40 20.63 -11.16
CA LEU A 220 -1.84 22.03 -11.33
C LEU A 220 -0.80 22.89 -12.06
N GLU A 221 0.48 22.58 -11.93
CA GLU A 221 1.58 23.26 -12.66
C GLU A 221 1.59 22.91 -14.15
N GLU A 222 1.20 21.68 -14.51
CA GLU A 222 1.19 21.17 -15.89
C GLU A 222 -0.12 20.43 -16.23
N PRO A 223 -1.25 21.15 -16.38
CA PRO A 223 -2.57 20.53 -16.54
C PRO A 223 -2.73 19.70 -17.82
N GLU A 224 -1.93 19.98 -18.86
CA GLU A 224 -1.94 19.27 -20.15
C GLU A 224 -1.00 18.05 -20.17
N TRP A 225 -0.31 17.73 -19.05
CA TRP A 225 0.58 16.58 -18.97
C TRP A 225 -0.18 15.26 -18.81
N GLU A 226 -0.09 14.39 -19.81
CA GLU A 226 -0.78 13.10 -19.85
C GLU A 226 0.06 11.90 -19.38
N GLY A 227 1.35 12.11 -19.09
CA GLY A 227 2.27 11.06 -18.65
C GLY A 227 2.06 10.61 -17.21
N VAL A 228 3.05 9.90 -16.64
CA VAL A 228 3.09 9.66 -15.18
C VAL A 228 3.24 11.01 -14.48
N ASN A 229 2.42 11.27 -13.46
CA ASN A 229 2.46 12.53 -12.71
C ASN A 229 3.91 12.83 -12.26
N LYS A 230 4.40 14.05 -12.52
CA LYS A 230 5.80 14.41 -12.24
C LYS A 230 6.13 14.49 -10.74
N GLY A 231 5.12 14.48 -9.89
CA GLY A 231 5.25 14.42 -8.44
C GLY A 231 5.29 12.99 -7.87
N PHE A 232 5.20 11.97 -8.72
CA PHE A 232 5.24 10.56 -8.35
C PHE A 232 6.64 10.15 -7.90
#